data_AF-A0A183DC97-F1
#
_entry.id   AF-A0A183DC97-F1
#
_cell.length_a   1.000
_cell.length_b   1.000
_cell.length_c   1.000
_cell.angle_alpha   90.00
_cell.angle_beta   90.00
_cell.angle_gamma   90.00
#
_symmetry.space_group_name_H-M   'P 1'
#
loop_
_entity.id
_entity.type
_entity.pdbx_description
1 polymer ?
#
loop_
_entity_poly.entity_id
_entity_poly.type
_entity_poly.pdbx_seq_one_letter_code
_entity_poly.pdbx_strand_id
1 'polypeptide(L)'
;AFQALDKGVKAKSKFTVTPGSEQIRATIERDGLAKIFRDFGGLVLANACGPCIGQWDRQDIKKGEKNTIVTSYNRNFTGRNDANPATHAFVTSPELVTALTIAGRLDFDPRTDQLTAADGTDICSVLQFREGQRCYPIC
;
A
#
# COMPACT_ATOMS: atom_id res chain seq x y z
N ALA A 1 -6.32 4.93 2.10
CA ALA A 1 -5.75 6.09 1.35
C ALA A 1 -6.55 7.37 1.62
N PHE A 2 -7.84 7.43 1.30
CA PHE A 2 -8.70 8.59 1.56
C PHE A 2 -8.66 9.09 3.01
N GLN A 3 -8.95 8.21 3.97
CA GLN A 3 -8.97 8.55 5.40
C GLN A 3 -7.62 9.10 5.89
N ALA A 4 -6.51 8.57 5.36
CA ALA A 4 -5.18 9.06 5.69
C ALA A 4 -4.90 10.44 5.06
N LEU A 5 -5.29 10.65 3.80
CA LEU A 5 -5.11 11.92 3.11
C LEU A 5 -5.93 13.06 3.68
N ASP A 6 -7.17 12.80 4.10
CA ASP A 6 -8.01 13.78 4.82
C ASP A 6 -7.34 14.31 6.09
N LYS A 7 -6.45 13.49 6.67
CA LYS A 7 -5.63 13.81 7.84
C LYS A 7 -4.20 14.24 7.51
N GLY A 8 -3.92 14.52 6.24
CA GLY A 8 -2.59 14.93 5.77
C GLY A 8 -1.50 13.84 5.86
N VAL A 9 -1.89 12.58 6.09
CA VAL A 9 -0.93 11.47 6.21
C VAL A 9 -0.63 10.86 4.84
N LYS A 10 0.67 10.75 4.57
CA LYS A 10 1.23 10.16 3.36
C LYS A 10 1.78 8.77 3.63
N ALA A 11 2.07 8.03 2.56
CA ALA A 11 2.70 6.72 2.62
C ALA A 11 4.06 6.81 3.34
N LYS A 12 4.27 5.97 4.37
CA LYS A 12 5.58 5.83 5.03
C LYS A 12 6.52 4.93 4.25
N SER A 13 5.96 3.98 3.50
CA SER A 13 6.68 3.06 2.61
C SER A 13 6.40 3.39 1.15
N LYS A 14 7.29 2.97 0.24
CA LYS A 14 7.03 3.07 -1.20
C LYS A 14 5.73 2.36 -1.56
N PHE A 15 4.83 3.07 -2.24
CA PHE A 15 3.53 2.58 -2.64
C PHE A 15 3.40 2.58 -4.16
N THR A 16 3.05 1.44 -4.74
CA THR A 16 2.87 1.30 -6.19
C THR A 16 1.51 0.68 -6.48
N VAL A 17 0.81 1.23 -7.46
CA VAL A 17 -0.52 0.76 -7.89
C VAL A 17 -0.45 0.37 -9.36
N THR A 18 -0.79 -0.88 -9.67
CA THR A 18 -0.82 -1.39 -11.05
C THR A 18 -2.28 -1.65 -11.45
N PRO A 19 -2.85 -0.86 -12.37
CA PRO A 19 -4.17 -1.15 -12.94
C PRO A 19 -4.12 -2.44 -13.76
N GLY A 20 -5.13 -3.32 -13.61
CA GLY A 20 -5.17 -4.59 -14.32
C GLY A 20 -5.55 -4.48 -15.81
N SER A 21 -6.12 -3.36 -16.25
CA SER A 21 -6.49 -3.09 -17.64
C SER A 21 -6.54 -1.59 -17.92
N GLU A 22 -6.52 -1.22 -19.21
CA GLU A 22 -6.73 0.18 -19.61
C GLU A 22 -8.10 0.71 -19.22
N GLN A 23 -9.14 -0.14 -19.27
CA GLN A 23 -10.47 0.25 -18.84
C GLN A 23 -10.49 0.62 -17.35
N ILE A 24 -9.85 -0.18 -16.50
CA ILE A 24 -9.74 0.12 -15.06
C ILE A 24 -8.90 1.38 -14.85
N ARG A 25 -7.77 1.52 -15.54
CA ARG A 25 -6.94 2.73 -15.47
C ARG A 25 -7.74 3.98 -15.82
N ALA A 26 -8.47 3.97 -16.94
CA ALA A 26 -9.29 5.09 -17.37
C ALA A 26 -10.42 5.39 -16.37
N THR A 27 -11.02 4.36 -15.79
CA THR A 27 -12.09 4.49 -14.78
C THR A 27 -11.57 5.14 -13.50
N ILE A 28 -10.46 4.65 -12.94
CA ILE A 28 -9.87 5.23 -11.72
C ILE A 28 -9.31 6.64 -11.95
N GLU A 29 -8.91 6.97 -13.18
CA GLU A 29 -8.46 8.31 -13.54
C GLU A 29 -9.64 9.29 -13.60
N ARG A 30 -10.72 8.89 -14.30
CA ARG A 30 -11.97 9.66 -14.41
C ARG A 30 -12.60 9.90 -13.04
N ASP A 31 -12.63 8.89 -12.18
CA ASP A 31 -13.25 8.96 -10.86
C ASP A 31 -12.33 9.61 -9.81
N GLY A 32 -11.14 10.08 -10.22
CA GLY A 32 -10.19 10.79 -9.37
C GLY A 32 -9.38 9.90 -8.42
N LEU A 33 -9.68 8.60 -8.32
CA LEU A 33 -8.98 7.63 -7.47
C LEU A 33 -7.47 7.60 -7.74
N ALA A 34 -7.06 7.69 -9.01
CA ALA A 34 -5.64 7.75 -9.37
C ALA A 34 -4.95 8.99 -8.78
N LYS A 35 -5.63 10.13 -8.74
CA LYS A 35 -5.11 11.36 -8.11
C LYS A 35 -4.92 11.15 -6.61
N ILE A 36 -5.88 10.52 -5.93
CA ILE A 36 -5.79 10.19 -4.50
C ILE A 36 -4.59 9.27 -4.22
N PHE A 37 -4.36 8.25 -5.06
CA PHE A 37 -3.17 7.41 -4.89
C PHE A 37 -1.87 8.18 -5.09
N ARG A 38 -1.80 9.10 -6.06
CA ARG A 38 -0.62 9.96 -6.28
C ARG A 38 -0.39 10.94 -5.14
N ASP A 39 -1.43 11.62 -4.68
CA ASP A 39 -1.36 12.58 -3.57
C ASP A 39 -0.91 11.90 -2.26
N PHE A 40 -1.31 10.64 -2.07
CA PHE A 40 -0.88 9.81 -0.94
C PHE A 40 0.61 9.43 -1.00
N GLY A 41 1.29 9.64 -2.13
CA GLY A 41 2.69 9.25 -2.36
C GLY A 41 2.83 7.96 -3.15
N GLY A 42 1.76 7.49 -3.79
CA GLY A 42 1.74 6.32 -4.65
C GLY A 42 2.19 6.61 -6.08
N LEU A 43 2.88 5.63 -6.67
CA LEU A 43 3.18 5.61 -8.10
C LEU A 43 2.19 4.70 -8.83
N VAL A 44 1.41 5.27 -9.75
CA VAL A 44 0.56 4.47 -10.65
C VAL A 44 1.42 3.96 -11.80
N LEU A 45 1.64 2.66 -11.85
CA LEU A 45 2.43 1.97 -12.87
C LEU A 45 1.61 1.76 -14.15
N ALA A 46 2.31 1.40 -15.23
CA ALA A 46 1.66 0.94 -16.46
C ALA A 46 0.80 -0.31 -16.19
N ASN A 47 -0.22 -0.49 -17.02
CA ASN A 47 -1.15 -1.62 -17.01
C ASN A 47 -0.50 -2.93 -17.55
N ALA A 48 0.55 -3.38 -16.87
CA ALA A 48 1.32 -4.58 -17.22
C ALA A 48 1.70 -5.36 -15.96
N CYS A 49 2.13 -6.62 -16.12
CA CYS A 49 2.49 -7.47 -14.98
C CYS A 49 3.61 -6.90 -14.10
N GLY A 50 4.63 -6.27 -14.70
CA GLY A 50 5.65 -5.48 -14.01
C GLY A 50 6.28 -6.20 -12.79
N PRO A 51 6.24 -5.59 -11.59
CA PRO A 51 6.83 -6.18 -10.38
C PRO A 51 6.29 -7.56 -9.99
N CYS A 52 5.10 -7.97 -10.44
CA CYS A 52 4.54 -9.29 -10.15
C CYS A 52 5.38 -10.44 -10.78
N ILE A 53 6.07 -10.15 -11.89
CA ILE A 53 6.88 -11.13 -12.62
C ILE A 53 8.38 -10.81 -12.59
N GLY A 54 8.81 -9.87 -11.76
CA GLY A 54 10.22 -9.47 -11.68
C GLY A 54 10.64 -8.41 -12.68
N GLN A 55 9.71 -7.87 -13.47
CA GLN A 55 9.97 -6.74 -14.36
C GLN A 55 9.85 -5.43 -13.59
N TRP A 56 10.83 -5.20 -12.71
CA TRP A 56 10.91 -4.01 -11.89
C TRP A 56 12.36 -3.59 -11.71
N ASP A 57 12.69 -2.40 -12.20
CA ASP A 57 13.97 -1.76 -11.92
C ASP A 57 13.93 -1.13 -10.52
N ARG A 58 14.29 -1.92 -9.51
CA ARG A 58 14.23 -1.52 -8.11
C ARG A 58 15.52 -0.84 -7.68
N GLN A 59 15.41 0.42 -7.27
CA GLN A 59 16.56 1.29 -6.94
C GLN A 59 16.63 1.71 -5.46
N ASP A 60 15.68 1.31 -4.61
CA ASP A 60 15.71 1.64 -3.17
C ASP A 60 16.73 0.85 -2.34
N ILE A 61 17.09 -0.34 -2.78
CA ILE A 61 17.89 -1.27 -1.99
C ILE A 61 19.08 -1.75 -2.80
N LYS A 62 20.16 -2.10 -2.11
CA LYS A 62 21.27 -2.81 -2.75
C LYS A 62 20.91 -4.27 -2.93
N LYS A 63 21.33 -4.89 -4.04
CA LYS A 63 21.10 -6.31 -4.26
C LYS A 63 21.73 -7.14 -3.13
N GLY A 64 20.97 -8.05 -2.53
CA GLY A 64 21.38 -8.85 -1.37
C GLY A 64 21.03 -8.24 -0.02
N GLU A 65 20.51 -7.01 0.02
CA GLU A 65 20.04 -6.37 1.24
C GLU A 65 18.75 -7.05 1.75
N LYS A 66 18.69 -7.30 3.05
CA LYS A 66 17.51 -7.89 3.69
C LYS A 66 16.45 -6.81 3.85
N ASN A 67 15.31 -7.02 3.20
CA ASN A 67 14.19 -6.09 3.27
C ASN A 67 12.86 -6.86 3.22
N THR A 68 11.78 -6.14 3.46
CA THR A 68 10.42 -6.66 3.30
C THR A 68 9.68 -5.94 2.18
N ILE A 69 8.83 -6.66 1.46
CA ILE A 69 7.79 -6.10 0.60
C ILE A 69 6.44 -6.75 0.93
N VAL A 70 5.36 -5.99 0.83
CA VAL A 70 3.99 -6.49 0.98
C VAL A 70 3.24 -6.17 -0.30
N THR A 71 2.61 -7.17 -0.91
CA THR A 71 1.97 -7.06 -2.21
C THR A 71 0.57 -7.66 -2.20
N SER A 72 -0.28 -7.22 -3.11
CA SER A 72 -1.57 -7.84 -3.39
C SER A 72 -1.55 -8.72 -4.64
N TYR A 73 -0.41 -9.37 -4.88
CA TYR A 73 -0.23 -10.33 -5.97
C TYR A 73 -0.65 -11.73 -5.51
N ASN A 74 -0.13 -12.78 -6.15
CA ASN A 74 -0.47 -14.17 -5.84
C ASN A 74 0.75 -15.07 -5.60
N ARG A 75 1.97 -14.57 -5.82
CA ARG A 75 3.23 -15.33 -5.71
C ARG A 75 4.29 -14.50 -5.02
N ASN A 76 5.03 -15.15 -4.13
CA ASN A 76 6.09 -14.56 -3.31
C ASN A 76 7.35 -15.45 -3.20
N PHE A 77 7.65 -16.22 -4.26
CA PHE A 77 8.87 -17.03 -4.30
C PHE A 77 10.12 -16.15 -4.19
N THR A 78 11.20 -16.72 -3.65
CA THR A 78 12.49 -16.06 -3.47
C THR A 78 12.97 -15.38 -4.75
N GLY A 79 13.24 -14.07 -4.69
CA GLY A 79 13.69 -13.27 -5.83
C GLY A 79 12.67 -13.06 -6.95
N ARG A 80 11.39 -13.41 -6.75
CA ARG A 80 10.37 -13.28 -7.81
C ARG A 80 10.11 -11.84 -8.25
N ASN A 81 10.08 -10.89 -7.32
CA ASN A 81 9.61 -9.54 -7.59
C ASN A 81 10.72 -8.57 -8.04
N ASP A 82 11.95 -8.78 -7.59
CA ASP A 82 13.08 -7.88 -7.81
C ASP A 82 14.43 -8.61 -7.99
N ALA A 83 14.41 -9.93 -8.16
CA ALA A 83 15.60 -10.79 -8.24
C ALA A 83 16.55 -10.72 -7.03
N ASN A 84 16.09 -10.23 -5.87
CA ASN A 84 16.84 -10.25 -4.62
C ASN A 84 16.39 -11.44 -3.73
N PRO A 85 17.28 -12.41 -3.45
CA PRO A 85 16.92 -13.55 -2.60
C PRO A 85 16.71 -13.19 -1.13
N ALA A 86 17.26 -12.05 -0.67
CA ALA A 86 17.10 -11.57 0.70
C ALA A 86 15.79 -10.80 0.95
N THR A 87 14.98 -10.59 -0.10
CA THR A 87 13.69 -9.92 0.00
C THR A 87 12.62 -10.87 0.52
N HIS A 88 12.02 -10.51 1.66
CA HIS A 88 10.87 -11.20 2.22
C HIS A 88 9.58 -10.60 1.66
N ALA A 89 8.92 -11.36 0.78
CA ALA A 89 7.69 -10.95 0.13
C ALA A 89 6.47 -11.58 0.83
N PHE A 90 5.52 -10.73 1.23
CA PHE A 90 4.23 -11.13 1.79
C PHE A 90 3.11 -10.80 0.81
N VAL A 91 2.13 -11.70 0.72
CA VAL A 91 0.95 -11.53 -0.13
C VAL A 91 -0.27 -11.39 0.75
N THR A 92 -1.07 -10.35 0.51
CA THR A 92 -2.32 -10.08 1.25
C THR A 92 -3.29 -9.24 0.41
N SER A 93 -4.43 -8.83 0.97
CA SER A 93 -5.41 -8.01 0.28
C SER A 93 -4.89 -6.58 0.02
N PRO A 94 -5.36 -5.88 -1.03
CA PRO A 94 -4.93 -4.50 -1.33
C PRO A 94 -5.29 -3.50 -0.22
N GLU A 95 -6.36 -3.75 0.54
CA GLU A 95 -6.74 -2.98 1.72
C GLU A 95 -5.68 -3.07 2.81
N LEU A 96 -5.21 -4.29 3.10
CA LEU A 96 -4.17 -4.51 4.12
C LEU A 96 -2.82 -3.97 3.65
N VAL A 97 -2.46 -4.13 2.37
CA VAL A 97 -1.25 -3.50 1.80
C VAL A 97 -1.29 -1.99 2.03
N THR A 98 -2.43 -1.35 1.76
CA THR A 98 -2.59 0.09 1.97
C THR A 98 -2.45 0.47 3.45
N ALA A 99 -3.07 -0.28 4.35
CA ALA A 99 -2.98 -0.05 5.80
C ALA A 99 -1.53 -0.17 6.31
N LEU A 100 -0.83 -1.25 5.93
CA LEU A 100 0.56 -1.49 6.30
C LEU A 100 1.52 -0.46 5.69
N THR A 101 1.20 0.07 4.51
CA THR A 101 1.95 1.17 3.88
C THR A 101 1.84 2.48 4.66
N ILE A 102 0.66 2.77 5.24
CA ILE A 102 0.47 3.92 6.13
C ILE A 102 1.24 3.69 7.45
N ALA A 103 1.17 2.48 8.00
CA ALA A 103 1.81 2.14 9.27
C ALA A 103 3.35 2.10 9.16
N GLY A 104 3.89 1.60 8.04
CA GLY A 104 5.32 1.42 7.80
C GLY A 104 5.94 0.20 8.51
N ARG A 105 5.12 -0.67 9.11
CA ARG A 105 5.54 -1.82 9.94
C ARG A 105 4.59 -3.01 9.71
N LEU A 106 5.12 -4.23 9.84
CA LEU A 106 4.39 -5.48 9.55
C LEU A 106 3.51 -5.98 10.70
N ASP A 107 3.85 -5.58 11.93
CA ASP A 107 3.17 -5.94 13.17
C ASP A 107 2.01 -5.00 13.49
N PHE A 108 1.56 -4.20 12.52
CA PHE A 108 0.38 -3.35 12.66
C PHE A 108 -0.88 -4.14 12.31
N ASP A 109 -1.81 -4.25 13.26
CA ASP A 109 -3.13 -4.82 13.03
C ASP A 109 -4.17 -3.70 12.83
N PRO A 110 -4.68 -3.50 11.60
CA PRO A 110 -5.67 -2.45 11.32
C PRO A 110 -7.01 -2.59 12.06
N ARG A 111 -7.26 -3.71 12.76
CA ARG A 111 -8.50 -3.92 13.53
C ARG A 111 -8.37 -3.38 14.94
N THR A 112 -7.21 -3.53 15.57
CA THR A 112 -6.97 -3.18 16.98
C THR A 112 -6.12 -1.92 17.14
N ASP A 113 -5.18 -1.71 16.24
CA ASP A 113 -4.19 -0.65 16.37
C ASP A 113 -4.71 0.64 15.76
N GLN A 114 -4.24 1.77 16.31
CA GLN A 114 -4.60 3.10 15.85
C GLN A 114 -3.38 3.78 15.23
N LEU A 115 -3.63 4.57 14.18
CA LEU A 115 -2.62 5.39 13.54
C LEU A 115 -2.89 6.85 13.87
N THR A 116 -1.90 7.56 14.40
CA THR A 116 -2.04 8.98 14.71
C THR A 116 -1.50 9.82 13.55
N ALA A 117 -2.26 10.83 13.15
CA ALA A 117 -1.84 11.84 12.20
C ALA A 117 -0.90 12.87 12.83
N ALA A 118 -0.26 13.71 12.01
CA ALA A 118 0.67 14.73 12.48
C ALA A 118 0.02 15.80 13.37
N ASP A 119 -1.31 15.97 13.26
CA ASP A 119 -2.12 16.85 14.08
C ASP A 119 -2.55 16.22 15.43
N GLY A 120 -2.13 14.98 15.71
CA GLY A 120 -2.50 14.24 16.91
C GLY A 120 -3.85 13.53 16.84
N THR A 121 -4.55 13.58 15.70
CA THR A 121 -5.85 12.91 15.53
C THR A 121 -5.71 11.46 15.07
N ASP A 122 -6.65 10.61 15.50
CA ASP A 122 -6.66 9.20 15.10
C ASP A 122 -7.17 9.02 13.66
N ILE A 123 -6.49 8.14 12.92
CA ILE A 123 -6.81 7.71 11.57
C ILE A 123 -7.38 6.30 11.68
N CYS A 124 -8.67 6.19 11.38
CA CYS A 124 -9.31 4.88 11.29
C CYS A 124 -8.83 4.17 10.03
N SER A 125 -8.52 2.88 10.16
CA SER A 125 -8.23 2.03 9.00
C SER A 125 -9.52 1.75 8.21
N VAL A 126 -9.38 1.17 7.01
CA VAL A 126 -10.55 0.72 6.21
C VAL A 126 -11.32 -0.45 6.84
N LEU A 127 -10.76 -1.10 7.86
CA LEU A 127 -11.43 -2.10 8.69
C LEU A 127 -12.01 -1.51 9.96
N GLN A 128 -12.02 -0.18 10.09
CA GLN A 128 -12.59 0.53 11.22
C GLN A 128 -13.59 1.58 10.74
N PHE A 129 -14.77 1.62 11.37
CA PHE A 129 -15.70 2.72 11.22
C PHE A 129 -15.47 3.76 12.30
N ARG A 130 -15.86 5.00 12.02
CA ARG A 130 -15.68 6.13 12.92
C ARG A 130 -16.98 6.46 13.61
N GLU A 131 -16.95 6.50 14.94
CA GLU A 131 -18.04 7.03 15.77
C GLU A 131 -17.45 8.12 16.69
N GLY A 132 -17.77 9.39 16.39
CA GLY A 132 -17.14 10.55 17.04
C GLY A 132 -15.66 10.71 16.67
N GLN A 133 -14.77 10.69 17.67
CA GLN A 133 -13.31 10.73 17.50
C GLN A 133 -12.63 9.35 17.62
N ARG A 134 -13.40 8.27 17.86
CA ARG A 134 -12.86 6.91 18.01
C ARG A 134 -13.07 6.05 16.77
N CYS A 135 -12.11 5.16 16.55
CA CYS A 135 -12.14 4.13 15.53
C CYS A 135 -12.57 2.80 16.16
N TYR A 136 -13.57 2.15 15.54
CA TYR A 136 -14.12 0.88 15.98
C TYR A 136 -14.00 -0.15 14.86
N PRO A 137 -13.66 -1.42 15.15
CA PRO A 137 -13.57 -2.44 14.12
C PRO A 137 -14.93 -2.65 13.43
N ILE A 138 -14.91 -2.78 12.10
CA ILE A 138 -16.07 -3.18 11.30
C ILE A 138 -16.19 -4.70 11.47
N CYS A 139 -17.25 -5.15 12.16
CA CYS A 139 -17.66 -6.55 12.20
C CYS A 139 -18.28 -6.98 10.86
#